data_AF-A0A2V9BPI7-F1
#
_entry.id   AF-A0A2V9BPI7-F1
#
_cell.length_a   1.000
_cell.length_b   1.000
_cell.length_c   1.000
_cell.angle_alpha   90.00
_cell.angle_beta   90.00
_cell.angle_gamma   90.00
#
_symmetry.space_group_name_H-M   'P 1'
#
loop_
_entity.id
_entity.type
_entity.pdbx_description
1 polymer ?
#
loop_
_entity_poly.entity_id
_entity_poly.type
_entity_poly.pdbx_seq_one_letter_code
_entity_poly.pdbx_strand_id
1 'polypeptide(L)'
;MSREAQSIVRVLEARYHSARTLKAVFLERYHEGGRDVRAESGTVYFSRPGRMRWEYESPEPKLFVADGKTVWFYVPADRTVTRAQMKESADWRTPLALLTGKAKLSSLCSSIEVVPRGEQGLARGRAVESSKPAD
;
A
#
# COMPACT_ATOMS: atom_id res chain seq x y z
N MET A 1 4.71 22.39 -2.84
CA MET A 1 3.30 21.96 -2.68
C MET A 1 2.42 23.19 -2.49
N SER A 2 1.28 23.29 -3.19
CA SER A 2 0.31 24.38 -3.01
C SER A 2 -0.39 24.30 -1.64
N ARG A 3 -0.99 25.41 -1.17
CA ARG A 3 -1.79 25.43 0.08
C ARG A 3 -2.95 24.42 0.03
N GLU A 4 -3.56 24.29 -1.14
CA GLU A 4 -4.64 23.33 -1.39
C GLU A 4 -4.13 21.88 -1.24
N ALA A 5 -3.02 21.53 -1.90
CA ALA A 5 -2.41 20.20 -1.78
C ALA A 5 -2.06 19.87 -0.32
N GLN A 6 -1.52 20.83 0.43
CA GLN A 6 -1.20 20.66 1.84
C GLN A 6 -2.46 20.40 2.68
N SER A 7 -3.56 21.11 2.42
CA SER A 7 -4.83 20.90 3.12
C SER A 7 -5.40 19.49 2.86
N ILE A 8 -5.42 19.07 1.59
CA ILE A 8 -5.90 17.75 1.19
C ILE A 8 -5.06 16.65 1.84
N VAL A 9 -3.72 16.78 1.79
CA VAL A 9 -2.82 15.82 2.44
C VAL A 9 -3.10 15.74 3.94
N ARG A 10 -3.25 16.87 4.64
CA ARG A 10 -3.57 16.87 6.07
C ARG A 10 -4.87 16.13 6.39
N VAL A 11 -5.93 16.35 5.62
CA VAL A 11 -7.24 15.68 5.82
C VAL A 11 -7.12 14.19 5.53
N LEU A 12 -6.44 13.81 4.44
CA LEU A 12 -6.20 12.42 4.08
C LEU A 12 -5.39 11.71 5.16
N GLU A 13 -4.31 12.33 5.62
CA GLU A 13 -3.47 11.86 6.71
C GLU A 13 -4.26 11.67 7.99
N ALA A 14 -5.02 12.67 8.44
CA ALA A 14 -5.84 12.55 9.64
C ALA A 14 -6.85 11.39 9.54
N ARG A 15 -7.45 11.18 8.35
CA ARG A 15 -8.40 10.10 8.11
C ARG A 15 -7.76 8.73 8.24
N TYR A 16 -6.65 8.47 7.55
CA TYR A 16 -6.03 7.15 7.68
C TYR A 16 -5.33 6.97 9.03
N HIS A 17 -4.75 8.02 9.65
CA HIS A 17 -4.14 7.96 10.98
C HIS A 17 -5.14 7.68 12.11
N SER A 18 -6.44 7.96 11.95
CA SER A 18 -7.45 7.63 12.97
C SER A 18 -8.05 6.22 12.81
N ALA A 19 -7.95 5.60 11.63
CA ALA A 19 -8.54 4.29 11.36
C ALA A 19 -7.91 3.16 12.19
N ARG A 20 -8.66 2.52 13.08
CA ARG A 20 -8.16 1.35 13.83
C ARG A 20 -8.20 0.06 13.03
N THR A 21 -9.16 -0.03 12.13
CA THR A 21 -9.38 -1.17 11.23
C THR A 21 -9.70 -0.66 9.83
N LEU A 22 -9.34 -1.44 8.82
CA LEU A 22 -9.69 -1.17 7.42
C LEU A 22 -9.90 -2.50 6.71
N LYS A 23 -10.90 -2.54 5.83
CA LYS A 23 -11.12 -3.60 4.84
C LYS A 23 -11.25 -2.94 3.48
N ALA A 24 -10.57 -3.47 2.47
CA ALA A 24 -10.72 -3.01 1.09
C ALA A 24 -10.52 -4.18 0.11
N VAL A 25 -11.16 -4.06 -1.05
CA VAL A 25 -10.84 -4.88 -2.23
C VAL A 25 -9.76 -4.15 -3.02
N PHE A 26 -8.78 -4.88 -3.55
CA PHE A 26 -7.69 -4.32 -4.33
C PHE A 26 -7.55 -4.98 -5.70
N LEU A 27 -6.96 -4.22 -6.62
CA LEU A 27 -6.40 -4.68 -7.88
C LEU A 27 -5.00 -4.08 -7.99
N GLU A 28 -3.99 -4.94 -8.01
CA GLU A 28 -2.59 -4.60 -8.16
C GLU A 28 -2.15 -4.90 -9.60
N ARG A 29 -1.44 -3.96 -10.23
CA ARG A 29 -0.88 -4.13 -11.57
C ARG A 29 0.61 -3.84 -11.56
N TYR A 30 1.40 -4.84 -11.91
CA TYR A 30 2.84 -4.76 -12.04
C TYR A 30 3.18 -4.24 -13.44
N HIS A 31 4.01 -3.21 -13.49
CA HIS A 31 4.47 -2.62 -14.74
C HIS A 31 5.98 -2.77 -14.87
N GLU A 32 6.44 -3.36 -15.97
CA GLU A 32 7.85 -3.44 -16.34
C GLU A 32 8.02 -2.92 -17.76
N GLY A 33 8.99 -2.02 -17.97
CA GLY A 33 9.23 -1.43 -19.30
C GLY A 33 8.01 -0.73 -19.93
N GLY A 34 7.10 -0.20 -19.10
CA GLY A 34 5.88 0.48 -19.57
C GLY A 34 4.75 -0.44 -20.01
N ARG A 35 4.82 -1.74 -19.70
CA ARG A 35 3.75 -2.71 -19.99
C ARG A 35 3.26 -3.38 -18.72
N ASP A 36 1.97 -3.68 -18.67
CA ASP A 36 1.38 -4.54 -17.65
C ASP A 36 1.93 -5.95 -17.81
N VAL A 37 2.70 -6.42 -16.83
CA VAL A 37 3.27 -7.77 -16.83
C VAL A 37 2.49 -8.75 -15.97
N ARG A 38 1.79 -8.26 -14.95
CA ARG A 38 0.99 -9.08 -14.04
C ARG A 38 -0.09 -8.25 -13.39
N ALA A 39 -1.24 -8.86 -13.13
CA ALA A 39 -2.28 -8.29 -12.29
C ALA A 39 -2.68 -9.29 -11.21
N GLU A 40 -2.89 -8.83 -9.99
CA GLU A 40 -3.38 -9.62 -8.87
C GLU A 40 -4.54 -8.88 -8.19
N SER A 41 -5.49 -9.61 -7.64
CA SER A 41 -6.63 -9.01 -6.94
C SER A 41 -7.03 -9.80 -5.71
N GLY A 42 -7.71 -9.13 -4.79
CA GLY A 42 -8.34 -9.78 -3.65
C GLY A 42 -8.70 -8.80 -2.56
N THR A 43 -8.59 -9.24 -1.31
CA THR A 43 -9.08 -8.50 -0.15
C THR A 43 -7.97 -8.25 0.87
N VAL A 44 -7.90 -7.01 1.35
CA VAL A 44 -6.98 -6.59 2.41
C VAL A 44 -7.73 -6.22 3.67
N TYR A 45 -7.14 -6.60 4.81
CA TYR A 45 -7.56 -6.23 6.15
C TYR A 45 -6.38 -5.64 6.92
N PHE A 46 -6.66 -4.58 7.67
CA PHE A 46 -5.72 -3.98 8.60
C PHE A 46 -6.35 -3.89 9.99
N SER A 47 -5.53 -4.12 11.01
CA SER A 47 -5.90 -3.82 12.38
C SER A 47 -4.68 -3.29 13.13
N ARG A 48 -4.83 -2.11 13.73
CA ARG A 48 -3.76 -1.54 14.55
C ARG A 48 -3.69 -2.22 15.93
N PRO A 49 -2.48 -2.33 16.51
CA PRO A 49 -1.18 -2.02 15.90
C PRO A 49 -0.64 -3.18 15.06
N GLY A 50 -0.13 -2.88 13.85
CA GLY A 50 0.76 -3.78 13.10
C GLY A 50 0.17 -5.08 12.56
N ARG A 51 -1.13 -5.35 12.68
CA ARG A 51 -1.76 -6.53 12.10
C ARG A 51 -2.28 -6.27 10.70
N MET A 52 -2.07 -7.25 9.83
CA MET A 52 -2.51 -7.20 8.46
C MET A 52 -2.83 -8.60 7.94
N ARG A 53 -3.77 -8.68 7.01
CA ARG A 53 -4.07 -9.88 6.25
C ARG A 53 -4.36 -9.48 4.81
N TRP A 54 -3.62 -10.02 3.85
CA TRP A 54 -3.92 -9.93 2.42
C TRP A 54 -4.30 -11.31 1.92
N GLU A 55 -5.52 -11.40 1.41
CA GLU A 55 -6.05 -12.55 0.69
C GLU A 55 -5.94 -12.23 -0.79
N TYR A 56 -4.99 -12.86 -1.47
CA TYR A 56 -4.94 -12.85 -2.93
C TYR A 56 -5.92 -13.91 -3.42
N GLU A 57 -6.81 -13.51 -4.32
CA GLU A 57 -7.89 -14.34 -4.84
C GLU A 57 -7.67 -14.70 -6.31
N SER A 58 -6.98 -13.84 -7.07
CA SER A 58 -6.68 -14.02 -8.50
C SER A 58 -5.27 -13.51 -8.84
N PRO A 59 -4.55 -14.17 -9.77
CA PRO A 59 -4.95 -15.37 -10.51
C PRO A 59 -4.86 -16.66 -9.67
N GLU A 60 -4.05 -16.64 -8.62
CA GLU A 60 -3.83 -17.79 -7.75
C GLU A 60 -4.02 -17.39 -6.29
N PRO A 61 -4.67 -18.25 -5.47
CA PRO A 61 -4.82 -17.98 -4.05
C PRO A 61 -3.48 -17.91 -3.34
N LYS A 62 -3.26 -16.83 -2.58
CA LYS A 62 -2.09 -16.65 -1.71
C LYS A 62 -2.52 -15.90 -0.47
N LEU A 63 -1.81 -16.10 0.64
CA LEU A 63 -2.14 -15.47 1.91
C LEU A 63 -0.89 -14.83 2.53
N PHE A 64 -0.93 -13.52 2.70
CA PHE A 64 0.04 -12.80 3.52
C PHE A 64 -0.58 -12.39 4.85
N VAL A 65 0.07 -12.70 5.96
CA VAL A 65 -0.38 -12.34 7.31
C VAL A 65 0.75 -11.68 8.07
N ALA A 66 0.46 -10.57 8.74
CA ALA A 66 1.31 -9.99 9.76
C ALA A 66 0.53 -9.92 11.08
N ASP A 67 1.11 -10.42 12.17
CA ASP A 67 0.48 -10.37 13.51
C ASP A 67 1.01 -9.21 14.38
N GLY A 68 1.92 -8.39 13.83
CA GLY A 68 2.61 -7.31 14.52
C GLY A 68 4.01 -7.67 15.03
N LYS A 69 4.43 -8.94 14.94
CA LYS A 69 5.77 -9.41 15.29
C LYS A 69 6.41 -10.20 14.16
N THR A 70 5.62 -11.06 13.54
CA THR A 70 6.04 -12.00 12.51
C THR A 70 5.17 -11.83 11.27
N VAL A 71 5.77 -12.08 10.12
CA VAL A 71 5.08 -12.14 8.83
C VAL A 71 5.12 -13.56 8.30
N TRP A 72 4.01 -13.97 7.70
CA TRP A 72 3.85 -15.25 7.00
C TRP A 72 3.36 -15.01 5.59
N PHE A 73 3.94 -15.74 4.65
CA PHE A 73 3.45 -15.83 3.29
C PHE A 73 3.18 -17.28 2.95
N TYR A 74 1.92 -17.61 2.72
CA TYR A 74 1.45 -18.94 2.41
C TYR A 74 0.98 -19.00 0.96
N VAL A 75 1.56 -19.93 0.20
CA VAL A 75 1.17 -20.24 -1.18
C VAL A 75 0.63 -21.67 -1.20
N PRO A 76 -0.71 -21.85 -1.19
CA PRO A 76 -1.36 -23.16 -1.25
C PRO A 76 -0.89 -24.05 -2.40
N ALA A 77 -0.74 -23.48 -3.61
CA ALA A 77 -0.32 -24.20 -4.81
C ALA A 77 1.05 -24.90 -4.61
N ASP A 78 1.98 -24.19 -3.96
CA ASP A 78 3.33 -24.67 -3.71
C ASP A 78 3.47 -25.42 -2.38
N ARG A 79 2.39 -25.53 -1.60
CA ARG A 79 2.38 -26.06 -0.23
C ARG A 79 3.47 -25.44 0.67
N THR A 80 3.79 -24.17 0.43
CA THR A 80 4.93 -23.51 1.04
C THR A 80 4.50 -22.38 1.96
N VAL A 81 5.17 -22.27 3.10
CA VAL A 81 5.03 -21.16 4.05
C VAL A 81 6.40 -20.54 4.30
N THR A 82 6.53 -19.24 4.00
CA THR A 82 7.71 -18.44 4.35
C THR A 82 7.39 -17.61 5.59
N ARG A 83 8.34 -17.53 6.53
CA ARG A 83 8.21 -16.76 7.77
C ARG A 83 9.41 -15.85 7.98
N ALA A 84 9.18 -14.61 8.38
CA ALA A 84 10.24 -13.67 8.75
C ALA A 84 9.84 -12.81 9.95
N GLN A 85 10.82 -12.24 10.65
CA GLN A 85 10.55 -11.22 11.66
C GLN A 85 10.18 -9.91 10.97
N MET A 86 9.18 -9.20 11.50
CA MET A 86 8.68 -7.96 10.90
C MET A 86 9.75 -6.86 10.78
N LYS A 87 10.80 -6.92 11.63
CA LYS A 87 11.94 -5.99 11.61
C LYS A 87 12.86 -6.20 10.40
N GLU A 88 12.91 -7.40 9.84
CA GLU A 88 13.86 -7.80 8.80
C GLU A 88 13.31 -7.58 7.38
N SER A 89 11.99 -7.55 7.21
CA SER A 89 11.34 -7.45 5.90
C SER A 89 11.23 -6.00 5.42
N ALA A 90 12.03 -5.62 4.40
CA ALA A 90 12.13 -4.25 3.87
C ALA A 90 11.13 -3.88 2.78
N ASP A 91 10.79 -4.82 1.92
CA ASP A 91 10.17 -4.49 0.64
C ASP A 91 8.71 -4.08 0.72
N TRP A 92 7.96 -4.53 1.73
CA TRP A 92 6.53 -4.22 1.85
C TRP A 92 6.27 -2.89 2.58
N ARG A 93 7.32 -2.23 3.08
CA ARG A 93 7.20 -1.14 4.06
C ARG A 93 6.51 0.10 3.50
N THR A 94 6.59 0.44 2.22
CA THR A 94 6.17 1.78 1.78
C THR A 94 4.64 1.95 1.64
N PRO A 95 3.91 1.17 0.82
CA PRO A 95 2.44 1.29 0.73
C PRO A 95 1.76 0.88 2.04
N LEU A 96 2.34 -0.11 2.75
CA LEU A 96 1.78 -0.60 4.00
C LEU A 96 2.09 0.32 5.18
N ALA A 97 3.25 0.99 5.25
CA ALA A 97 3.47 2.02 6.27
C ALA A 97 2.52 3.19 6.07
N LEU A 98 2.21 3.55 4.82
CA LEU A 98 1.19 4.56 4.54
C LEU A 98 -0.17 4.12 5.08
N LEU A 99 -0.67 2.95 4.66
CA LEU A 99 -1.99 2.45 5.07
C LEU A 99 -2.09 2.14 6.57
N THR A 100 -0.98 1.77 7.22
CA THR A 100 -0.94 1.49 8.66
C THR A 100 -0.71 2.73 9.52
N GLY A 101 -0.52 3.92 8.93
CA GLY A 101 -0.29 5.17 9.66
C GLY A 101 1.12 5.37 10.20
N LYS A 102 2.10 4.64 9.67
CA LYS A 102 3.52 4.74 10.03
C LYS A 102 4.31 5.67 9.11
N ALA A 103 3.77 6.03 7.95
CA ALA A 103 4.37 6.97 7.02
C ALA A 103 3.49 8.20 6.79
N LYS A 104 4.13 9.34 6.57
CA LYS A 104 3.51 10.59 6.10
C LYS A 104 3.68 10.68 4.59
N LEU A 105 2.67 11.13 3.87
CA LEU A 105 2.77 11.35 2.42
C LEU A 105 3.90 12.33 2.08
N SER A 106 4.10 13.35 2.92
CA SER A 106 5.20 14.30 2.77
C SER A 106 6.60 13.69 2.89
N SER A 107 6.73 12.51 3.50
CA SER A 107 8.00 11.78 3.60
C SER A 107 8.23 10.80 2.47
N LEU A 108 7.18 10.41 1.74
CA LEU A 108 7.23 9.42 0.66
C LEU A 108 7.29 10.05 -0.73
N CYS A 109 6.70 11.24 -0.89
CA CYS A 109 6.56 11.89 -2.19
C CYS A 109 7.49 13.09 -2.32
N SER A 110 8.20 13.19 -3.43
CA SER A 110 9.04 14.37 -3.76
C SER A 110 8.19 15.57 -4.17
N SER A 111 7.04 15.34 -4.80
CA SER A 111 6.02 16.34 -5.09
C SER A 111 4.60 15.77 -4.98
N ILE A 112 3.66 16.62 -4.58
CA ILE A 112 2.23 16.31 -4.50
C ILE A 112 1.48 17.49 -5.13
N GLU A 113 0.68 17.17 -6.14
CA GLU A 113 -0.11 18.12 -6.91
C GLU A 113 -1.59 17.71 -6.92
N VAL A 114 -2.47 18.70 -6.82
CA VAL A 114 -3.92 18.48 -6.95
C VAL A 114 -4.24 18.55 -8.43
N VAL A 115 -4.70 17.43 -9.01
CA VAL A 115 -5.18 17.46 -10.40
C VAL A 115 -6.64 17.89 -10.38
N PRO A 116 -7.02 18.91 -11.16
CA PRO A 116 -8.41 19.31 -11.30
C PRO A 116 -9.29 18.13 -11.73
N ARG A 117 -10.53 18.12 -11.25
CA ARG A 117 -11.51 17.09 -11.59
C ARG A 117 -11.79 17.11 -13.09
N GLY A 118 -11.28 16.10 -13.81
CA GLY A 118 -11.74 15.82 -15.18
C GLY A 118 -13.15 15.24 -15.18
N GLU A 119 -13.82 15.25 -16.34
CA GLU A 119 -15.24 14.89 -16.55
C GLU A 119 -15.67 13.50 -16.01
N GLN A 120 -14.74 12.63 -15.61
CA GLN A 120 -15.02 11.25 -15.15
C GLN A 120 -15.03 11.06 -13.61
N GLY A 121 -15.34 12.10 -12.83
CA GLY A 121 -15.96 11.92 -11.51
C GLY A 121 -15.06 11.63 -10.30
N LEU A 122 -13.83 11.12 -10.44
CA LEU A 122 -12.85 11.03 -9.35
C LEU A 122 -11.66 11.98 -9.55
N ALA A 123 -11.32 12.78 -8.53
CA ALA A 123 -10.06 13.52 -8.51
C ALA A 123 -8.89 12.53 -8.51
N ARG A 124 -8.03 12.59 -9.53
CA ARG A 124 -6.80 11.79 -9.60
C ARG A 124 -5.68 12.57 -8.91
N GLY A 125 -5.01 11.99 -7.92
CA GLY A 125 -3.75 12.56 -7.42
C GLY A 125 -2.59 12.05 -8.28
N ARG A 126 -1.60 12.90 -8.58
CA ARG A 126 -0.30 12.44 -9.07
C ARG A 126 0.71 12.60 -7.94
N ALA A 127 1.33 11.49 -7.54
CA ALA A 127 2.44 11.47 -6.60
C ALA A 127 3.66 10.92 -7.34
N VAL A 128 4.80 11.61 -7.24
CA VAL A 128 6.09 11.11 -7.70
C VAL A 128 6.83 10.59 -6.47
N GLU A 129 7.09 9.29 -6.43
CA GLU A 129 7.91 8.68 -5.38
C GLU A 129 9.36 9.15 -5.52
N SER A 130 10.01 9.44 -4.41
CA SER A 130 11.44 9.73 -4.44
C SER A 130 12.22 8.43 -4.64
N SER A 131 12.62 8.13 -5.87
CA SER A 131 13.64 7.11 -6.09
C SER A 131 14.98 7.65 -5.59
N LYS A 132 15.45 7.18 -4.44
CA LYS A 132 16.90 7.15 -4.22
C LYS A 132 17.42 5.94 -5.00
N PRO A 133 18.45 6.08 -5.85
CA PRO A 133 19.07 4.92 -6.46
C PRO A 133 19.56 3.98 -5.35
N ALA A 134 19.38 2.68 -5.55
CA ALA A 134 20.12 1.69 -4.78
C ALA A 134 21.59 1.81 -5.18
N ASP A 135 22.46 2.05 -4.21
CA ASP A 135 23.91 1.86 -4.36
C ASP A 135 24.24 0.36 -4.48
#